data_AF-A0A0A8JN13-F1
#
_entry.id   AF-A0A0A8JN13-F1
#
_cell.length_a   1.000
_cell.length_b   1.000
_cell.length_c   1.000
_cell.angle_alpha   90.00
_cell.angle_beta   90.00
_cell.angle_gamma   90.00
#
_symmetry.space_group_name_H-M   'P 1'
#
loop_
_entity.id
_entity.type
_entity.pdbx_description
1 polymer ?
#
loop_
_entity_poly.entity_id
_entity_poly.type
_entity_poly.pdbx_seq_one_letter_code
_entity_poly.pdbx_strand_id
1 'polypeptide(L)'
;MTVTVREVFDLAMETDMIRLAHSIYWAFRERLVELQDDSEMLLGIDYDDPTIDRMTERNALGIGRIQLFVLETASVGWYSFILAENSFEAFHLHMDLFNEEPKNVTKAGRLMIPEMLLADTGEEVSLYEYRKSVKAFPAYVGHAKARQRVLYR
;
A
#
# COMPACT_ATOMS: atom_id res chain seq x y z
N MET A 1 -22.62 -17.57 5.43
CA MET A 1 -22.44 -16.21 4.88
C MET A 1 -21.71 -16.39 3.58
N THR A 2 -22.21 -15.77 2.52
CA THR A 2 -21.60 -15.80 1.20
C THR A 2 -20.66 -14.61 1.08
N VAL A 3 -19.45 -14.82 0.55
CA VAL A 3 -18.51 -13.72 0.27
C VAL A 3 -18.94 -13.06 -1.03
N THR A 4 -19.04 -11.74 -1.02
CA THR A 4 -19.45 -10.93 -2.18
C THR A 4 -18.28 -10.62 -3.10
N VAL A 5 -18.56 -10.31 -4.37
CA VAL A 5 -17.56 -9.81 -5.32
C VAL A 5 -16.85 -8.55 -4.78
N ARG A 6 -17.57 -7.66 -4.09
CA ARG A 6 -17.00 -6.48 -3.41
C ARG A 6 -15.92 -6.87 -2.40
N GLU A 7 -16.22 -7.82 -1.51
CA GLU A 7 -15.27 -8.23 -0.47
C GLU A 7 -13.99 -8.82 -1.08
N VAL A 8 -14.10 -9.60 -2.17
CA VAL A 8 -12.93 -10.11 -2.89
C VAL A 8 -12.16 -8.98 -3.58
N PHE A 9 -12.87 -8.03 -4.19
CA PHE A 9 -12.24 -6.89 -4.86
C PHE A 9 -11.49 -5.99 -3.87
N ASP A 10 -12.11 -5.66 -2.74
CA ASP A 10 -11.52 -4.85 -1.69
C ASP A 10 -10.27 -5.54 -1.12
N LEU A 11 -10.35 -6.86 -0.84
CA LEU A 11 -9.18 -7.64 -0.42
C LEU A 11 -8.06 -7.62 -1.47
N ALA A 12 -8.40 -7.76 -2.75
CA ALA A 12 -7.41 -7.78 -3.83
C ALA A 12 -6.72 -6.42 -4.00
N MET A 13 -7.47 -5.32 -3.88
CA MET A 13 -6.93 -3.97 -3.85
C MET A 13 -6.06 -3.76 -2.61
N GLU A 14 -6.47 -4.30 -1.47
CA GLU A 14 -5.77 -4.11 -0.22
C GLU A 14 -4.44 -4.86 -0.16
N THR A 15 -4.44 -6.11 -0.60
CA THR A 15 -3.26 -6.98 -0.57
C THR A 15 -2.39 -6.87 -1.82
N ASP A 16 -2.61 -5.84 -2.63
CA ASP A 16 -1.93 -5.60 -3.90
C ASP A 16 -1.94 -6.85 -4.82
N MET A 17 -3.04 -7.61 -4.85
CA MET A 17 -3.27 -8.69 -5.81
C MET A 17 -3.66 -8.11 -7.17
N ILE A 18 -2.70 -7.45 -7.82
CA ILE A 18 -2.90 -6.58 -8.99
C ILE A 18 -3.72 -7.29 -10.08
N ARG A 19 -3.35 -8.53 -10.45
CA ARG A 19 -4.06 -9.25 -11.52
C ARG A 19 -5.51 -9.54 -11.15
N LEU A 20 -5.76 -10.03 -9.93
CA LEU A 20 -7.12 -10.35 -9.46
C LEU A 20 -8.02 -9.11 -9.43
N ALA A 21 -7.52 -8.00 -8.91
CA ALA A 21 -8.26 -6.75 -8.89
C ALA A 21 -8.60 -6.25 -10.30
N HIS A 22 -7.65 -6.32 -11.25
CA HIS A 22 -7.91 -5.95 -12.64
C HIS A 22 -8.89 -6.91 -13.33
N SER A 23 -8.83 -8.21 -13.05
CA SER A 23 -9.81 -9.20 -13.55
C SER A 23 -11.23 -8.88 -13.05
N ILE A 24 -11.40 -8.61 -11.75
CA ILE A 24 -12.72 -8.29 -11.18
C ILE A 24 -13.24 -6.96 -11.73
N TYR A 25 -12.38 -5.94 -11.84
CA TYR A 25 -12.76 -4.65 -12.41
C TYR A 25 -13.17 -4.77 -13.88
N TRP A 26 -12.46 -5.60 -14.67
CA TRP A 26 -12.86 -5.89 -16.04
C TRP A 26 -14.24 -6.57 -16.09
N ALA A 27 -14.45 -7.62 -15.28
CA ALA A 27 -15.72 -8.35 -15.24
C ALA A 27 -16.90 -7.46 -14.82
N PHE A 28 -16.69 -6.57 -13.86
CA PHE A 28 -17.67 -5.54 -13.47
C PHE A 28 -17.96 -4.55 -14.61
N ARG A 29 -16.92 -4.07 -15.30
CA ARG A 29 -17.05 -3.13 -16.43
C ARG A 29 -17.82 -3.72 -17.60
N GLU A 30 -17.58 -5.00 -17.90
CA GLU A 30 -18.28 -5.75 -18.95
C GLU A 30 -19.67 -6.25 -18.49
N ARG A 31 -20.09 -5.90 -17.27
CA ARG A 31 -21.40 -6.26 -16.68
C ARG A 31 -21.62 -7.77 -16.57
N LEU A 32 -20.54 -8.53 -16.36
CA LEU A 32 -20.59 -9.98 -16.15
C LEU A 32 -20.91 -10.34 -14.69
N VAL A 33 -20.64 -9.41 -13.77
CA VAL A 33 -20.96 -9.47 -12.34
C VAL A 33 -21.28 -8.09 -11.79
N GLU A 34 -22.08 -8.04 -10.73
CA GLU A 34 -22.29 -6.88 -9.87
C GLU A 34 -21.51 -7.02 -8.55
N LEU A 35 -21.25 -5.90 -7.87
CA LEU A 35 -20.46 -5.90 -6.64
C LEU A 35 -21.12 -6.66 -5.47
N GLN A 36 -22.44 -6.84 -5.52
CA GLN A 36 -23.20 -7.55 -4.47
C GLN A 36 -23.44 -9.02 -4.80
N ASP A 37 -22.99 -9.49 -5.96
CA ASP A 37 -23.12 -10.88 -6.36
C ASP A 37 -22.24 -11.79 -5.49
N ASP A 38 -22.58 -13.08 -5.48
CA ASP A 38 -21.76 -14.13 -4.90
C ASP A 38 -20.40 -14.19 -5.60
N SER A 39 -19.32 -14.17 -4.84
CA SER A 39 -17.96 -14.29 -5.37
C SER A 39 -17.72 -15.57 -6.17
N GLU A 40 -18.50 -16.64 -5.95
CA GLU A 40 -18.42 -17.87 -6.76
C GLU A 40 -18.74 -17.62 -8.24
N MET A 41 -19.51 -16.57 -8.55
CA MET A 41 -19.78 -16.18 -9.95
C MET A 41 -18.51 -15.82 -10.72
N LEU A 42 -17.45 -15.35 -10.04
CA LEU A 42 -16.16 -15.03 -10.66
C LEU A 42 -15.48 -16.26 -11.28
N LEU A 43 -15.80 -17.47 -10.83
CA LEU A 43 -15.24 -18.72 -11.35
C LEU A 43 -15.82 -19.13 -12.71
N GLY A 44 -17.02 -18.65 -13.03
CA GLY A 44 -17.73 -18.99 -14.27
C GLY A 44 -17.50 -18.02 -15.43
N ILE A 45 -16.68 -16.98 -15.22
CA ILE A 45 -16.44 -15.93 -16.20
C ILE A 45 -15.37 -16.37 -17.20
N ASP A 46 -15.65 -16.19 -18.48
CA ASP A 46 -14.65 -16.27 -19.54
C ASP A 46 -13.91 -14.93 -19.64
N TYR A 47 -12.69 -14.89 -19.11
CA TYR A 47 -11.92 -13.66 -18.97
C TYR A 47 -11.15 -13.32 -20.26
N ASP A 48 -11.21 -12.06 -20.69
CA ASP A 48 -10.32 -11.52 -21.73
C ASP A 48 -8.93 -11.23 -21.14
N ASP A 49 -8.13 -12.30 -21.01
CA ASP A 49 -6.75 -12.23 -20.52
C ASP A 49 -5.91 -11.16 -21.27
N PRO A 50 -5.93 -11.05 -22.62
CA PRO A 50 -5.21 -9.99 -23.33
C PRO A 50 -5.57 -8.57 -22.92
N THR A 51 -6.84 -8.30 -22.61
CA THR A 51 -7.28 -6.98 -22.13
C THR A 51 -6.88 -6.77 -20.66
N ILE A 52 -7.04 -7.78 -19.82
CA ILE A 52 -6.69 -7.74 -18.40
C ILE A 52 -5.18 -7.56 -18.21
N ASP A 53 -4.35 -8.23 -19.00
CA ASP A 53 -2.90 -8.10 -18.95
C ASP A 53 -2.47 -6.68 -19.33
N ARG A 54 -3.04 -6.10 -20.40
CA ARG A 54 -2.80 -4.68 -20.75
C ARG A 54 -3.24 -3.72 -19.65
N MET A 55 -4.34 -4.01 -18.96
CA MET A 55 -4.82 -3.21 -17.83
C MET A 55 -3.89 -3.32 -16.62
N THR A 56 -3.36 -4.52 -16.38
CA THR A 56 -2.41 -4.83 -15.31
C THR A 56 -1.06 -4.15 -15.56
N GLU A 57 -0.53 -4.24 -16.77
CA GLU A 57 0.75 -3.62 -17.19
C GLU A 57 0.75 -2.11 -16.99
N ARG A 58 -0.33 -1.44 -17.38
CA ARG A 58 -0.49 0.01 -17.17
C ARG A 58 -0.91 0.38 -15.75
N ASN A 59 -1.13 -0.61 -14.88
CA ASN A 59 -1.70 -0.47 -13.54
C ASN A 59 -2.92 0.46 -13.52
N ALA A 60 -3.94 0.12 -14.30
CA ALA A 60 -5.12 0.98 -14.53
C ALA A 60 -5.86 1.35 -13.23
N LEU A 61 -5.76 0.52 -12.20
CA LEU A 61 -6.35 0.74 -10.87
C LEU A 61 -5.41 1.45 -9.89
N GLY A 62 -4.16 1.76 -10.28
CA GLY A 62 -3.19 2.42 -9.41
C GLY A 62 -2.77 1.61 -8.17
N ILE A 63 -2.89 0.28 -8.22
CA ILE A 63 -2.63 -0.63 -7.10
C ILE A 63 -1.16 -0.61 -6.74
N GLY A 64 -0.85 -0.60 -5.44
CA GLY A 64 0.53 -0.55 -4.97
C GLY A 64 1.32 0.67 -5.45
N ARG A 65 0.66 1.72 -5.98
CA ARG A 65 1.33 2.96 -6.42
C ARG A 65 2.01 3.64 -5.24
N ILE A 66 1.30 3.77 -4.11
CA ILE A 66 1.87 4.29 -2.85
C ILE A 66 2.41 3.16 -2.00
N GLN A 67 3.69 3.25 -1.67
CA GLN A 67 4.45 2.23 -0.95
C GLN A 67 5.10 2.82 0.29
N LEU A 68 5.25 1.98 1.31
CA LEU A 68 6.06 2.31 2.47
C LEU A 68 7.54 2.16 2.12
N PHE A 69 8.32 3.18 2.41
CA PHE A 69 9.77 3.20 2.37
C PHE A 69 10.32 3.41 3.78
N VAL A 70 11.40 2.69 4.07
CA VAL A 70 12.15 2.79 5.32
C VAL A 70 13.54 3.31 4.98
N LEU A 71 13.88 4.46 5.55
CA LEU A 71 15.12 5.17 5.29
C LEU A 71 16.01 5.09 6.52
N GLU A 72 17.23 4.61 6.36
CA GLU A 72 18.22 4.64 7.44
C GLU A 72 18.76 6.06 7.58
N THR A 73 18.52 6.68 8.73
CA THR A 73 18.94 8.07 9.01
C THR A 73 20.45 8.17 9.22
N ALA A 74 20.99 9.39 9.28
CA ALA A 74 22.40 9.58 9.65
C ALA A 74 22.68 9.04 11.07
N SER A 75 21.69 9.16 11.97
CA SER A 75 21.73 8.62 13.32
C SER A 75 21.66 7.09 13.32
N VAL A 76 22.71 6.45 13.83
CA VAL A 76 22.82 4.98 13.84
C VAL A 76 21.63 4.36 14.58
N GLY A 77 20.97 3.40 13.92
CA GLY A 77 19.85 2.67 14.49
C GLY A 77 18.52 3.42 14.48
N TRP A 78 18.42 4.53 13.78
CA TRP A 78 17.16 5.24 13.55
C TRP A 78 16.72 5.13 12.10
N TYR A 79 15.42 4.94 11.92
CA TYR A 79 14.80 4.75 10.61
C TYR A 79 13.58 5.65 10.45
N SER A 80 13.52 6.37 9.33
CA SER A 80 12.36 7.15 8.91
C SER A 80 11.42 6.31 8.05
N PHE A 81 10.12 6.44 8.27
CA PHE A 81 9.06 5.76 7.54
C PHE A 81 8.34 6.79 6.66
N ILE A 82 8.30 6.53 5.36
CA ILE A 82 7.72 7.46 4.38
C ILE A 82 6.82 6.68 3.42
N LEU A 83 5.63 7.21 3.15
CA LEU A 83 4.75 6.74 2.09
C LEU A 83 5.00 7.57 0.83
N ALA A 84 5.35 6.93 -0.28
CA ALA A 84 5.65 7.62 -1.54
C ALA A 84 5.36 6.74 -2.76
N GLU A 85 5.36 7.32 -3.97
CA GLU A 85 5.20 6.54 -5.20
C GLU A 85 6.46 5.75 -5.57
N ASN A 86 7.62 6.30 -5.20
CA ASN A 86 8.92 5.76 -5.54
C ASN A 86 9.97 6.15 -4.50
N SER A 87 11.14 5.51 -4.55
CA SER A 87 12.22 5.76 -3.60
C SER A 87 12.81 7.16 -3.71
N PHE A 88 12.71 7.80 -4.87
CA PHE A 88 13.25 9.15 -5.11
C PHE A 88 12.44 10.21 -4.36
N GLU A 89 11.11 10.13 -4.42
CA GLU A 89 10.22 10.97 -3.60
C GLU A 89 10.46 10.79 -2.10
N ALA A 90 10.62 9.54 -1.65
CA ALA A 90 10.88 9.26 -0.25
C ALA A 90 12.24 9.83 0.21
N PHE A 91 13.28 9.68 -0.62
CA PHE A 91 14.60 10.25 -0.40
C PHE A 91 14.54 11.78 -0.28
N HIS A 92 13.90 12.44 -1.24
CA HIS A 92 13.79 13.90 -1.25
C HIS A 92 13.02 14.44 -0.05
N LEU A 93 11.88 13.82 0.30
CA LEU A 93 11.12 14.25 1.47
C LEU A 93 11.95 14.13 2.77
N HIS A 94 12.75 13.07 2.92
CA HIS A 94 13.63 12.93 4.08
C HIS A 94 14.70 14.03 4.12
N MET A 95 15.35 14.29 3.00
CA MET A 95 16.33 15.38 2.90
C MET A 95 15.70 16.73 3.24
N ASP A 96 14.49 17.02 2.74
CA ASP A 96 13.81 18.30 2.99
C ASP A 96 13.43 18.48 4.46
N LEU A 97 13.03 17.40 5.15
CA LEU A 97 12.60 17.45 6.56
C LEU A 97 13.77 17.50 7.53
N PHE A 98 14.84 16.75 7.27
CA PHE A 98 15.92 16.53 8.25
C PHE A 98 17.26 17.15 7.84
N ASN A 99 17.36 17.69 6.62
CA ASN A 99 18.57 18.26 6.05
C ASN A 99 19.77 17.30 6.14
N GLU A 100 19.50 16.00 5.94
CA GLU A 100 20.50 14.93 5.91
C GLU A 100 20.22 13.94 4.77
N GLU A 101 21.28 13.34 4.24
CA GLU A 101 21.17 12.27 3.27
C GLU A 101 20.95 10.93 4.00
N PRO A 102 19.88 10.18 3.68
CA PRO A 102 19.66 8.86 4.25
C PRO A 102 20.75 7.90 3.73
N LYS A 103 21.25 7.01 4.60
CA LYS A 103 22.27 6.03 4.22
C LYS A 103 21.75 5.00 3.23
N ASN A 104 20.49 4.60 3.40
CA ASN A 104 19.83 3.58 2.61
C ASN A 104 18.34 3.89 2.48
N VAL A 105 17.75 3.54 1.34
CA VAL A 105 16.31 3.60 1.10
C VAL A 105 15.82 2.20 0.77
N THR A 106 14.99 1.64 1.64
CA THR A 106 14.45 0.28 1.48
C THR A 106 12.95 0.33 1.23
N LYS A 107 12.48 -0.33 0.17
CA LYS A 107 11.05 -0.54 -0.05
C LYS A 107 10.51 -1.55 0.96
N ALA A 108 9.59 -1.10 1.80
CA ALA A 108 9.02 -1.84 2.92
C ALA A 108 7.55 -2.27 2.70
N GLY A 109 6.99 -2.08 1.50
CA GLY A 109 5.59 -2.45 1.22
C GLY A 109 5.25 -3.94 1.43
N ARG A 110 6.24 -4.83 1.54
CA ARG A 110 6.06 -6.26 1.87
C ARG A 110 6.37 -6.61 3.32
N LEU A 111 6.88 -5.66 4.11
CA LEU A 111 7.07 -5.87 5.53
C LEU A 111 5.70 -5.73 6.17
N MET A 112 5.12 -6.87 6.58
CA MET A 112 3.97 -6.91 7.48
C MET A 112 4.40 -6.28 8.82
N ILE A 113 4.42 -4.95 8.89
CA ILE A 113 4.54 -4.25 10.17
C ILE A 113 3.12 -4.22 10.73
N PRO A 114 2.77 -5.09 11.69
CA PRO A 114 1.37 -5.29 12.04
C PRO A 114 0.80 -4.01 12.62
N GLU A 115 1.49 -3.47 13.63
CA GLU A 115 1.11 -2.27 14.38
C GLU A 115 2.36 -1.56 14.92
N MET A 116 2.31 -0.24 14.96
CA MET A 116 3.29 0.64 15.59
C MET A 116 2.57 1.54 16.60
N LEU A 117 3.13 1.67 17.80
CA LEU A 117 2.66 2.61 18.82
C LEU A 117 3.08 4.03 18.45
N LEU A 118 2.14 4.96 18.40
CA LEU A 118 2.42 6.39 18.25
C LEU A 118 2.87 6.96 19.60
N ALA A 119 4.07 7.55 19.64
CA ALA A 119 4.67 8.05 20.87
C ALA A 119 3.89 9.22 21.50
N ASP A 120 3.21 10.02 20.68
CA ASP A 120 2.46 11.21 21.08
C ASP A 120 1.05 10.89 21.60
N THR A 121 0.35 9.92 21.01
CA THR A 121 -1.03 9.56 21.39
C THR A 121 -1.14 8.29 22.21
N GLY A 122 -0.13 7.41 22.15
CA GLY A 122 -0.21 6.06 22.72
C GLY A 122 -1.12 5.11 21.94
N GLU A 123 -1.55 5.48 20.74
CA GLU A 123 -2.39 4.66 19.87
C GLU A 123 -1.55 3.66 19.08
N GLU A 124 -2.03 2.42 18.96
CA GLU A 124 -1.46 1.43 18.04
C GLU A 124 -2.06 1.62 16.65
N VAL A 125 -1.20 1.86 15.66
CA VAL A 125 -1.62 2.04 14.28
C VAL A 125 -0.98 1.02 13.36
N SER A 126 -1.80 0.40 12.51
CA SER A 126 -1.31 -0.28 11.33
C SER A 126 -0.83 0.76 10.32
N LEU A 127 0.42 0.68 9.89
CA LEU A 127 0.95 1.59 8.86
C LEU A 127 0.22 1.42 7.52
N TYR A 128 -0.34 0.23 7.30
CA TYR A 128 -1.15 -0.08 6.15
C TYR A 128 -2.49 0.68 6.19
N GLU A 129 -3.18 0.65 7.34
CA GLU A 129 -4.42 1.42 7.52
C GLU A 129 -4.15 2.92 7.56
N TYR A 130 -3.03 3.34 8.18
CA TYR A 130 -2.63 4.74 8.20
C TYR A 130 -2.50 5.33 6.79
N ARG A 131 -2.00 4.56 5.81
CA ARG A 131 -1.93 4.96 4.40
C ARG A 131 -3.27 5.47 3.87
N LYS A 132 -4.40 4.88 4.27
CA LYS A 132 -5.76 5.26 3.83
C LYS A 132 -6.19 6.63 4.37
N SER A 133 -5.62 7.07 5.50
CA SER A 133 -5.92 8.37 6.12
C SER A 133 -5.10 9.54 5.57
N VAL A 134 -4.02 9.25 4.85
CA VAL A 134 -3.10 10.26 4.31
C VAL A 134 -3.73 10.95 3.10
N LYS A 135 -3.75 12.29 3.13
CA LYS A 135 -4.41 13.11 2.10
C LYS A 135 -3.53 13.47 0.90
N ALA A 136 -2.21 13.42 1.07
CA ALA A 136 -1.24 13.82 0.06
C ALA A 136 0.05 13.02 0.19
N PHE A 137 0.71 12.75 -0.93
CA PHE A 137 1.98 12.02 -0.99
C PHE A 137 3.06 12.86 -1.70
N PRO A 138 4.36 12.65 -1.40
CA PRO A 138 4.87 11.75 -0.37
C PRO A 138 4.53 12.24 1.05
N ALA A 139 4.45 11.32 2.01
CA ALA A 139 4.06 11.61 3.38
C ALA A 139 5.01 10.98 4.39
N TYR A 140 5.47 11.81 5.33
CA TYR A 140 6.24 11.35 6.48
C TYR A 140 5.30 10.69 7.51
N VAL A 141 5.64 9.47 7.91
CA VAL A 141 4.83 8.66 8.82
C VAL A 141 5.37 8.73 10.26
N GLY A 142 6.67 8.91 10.40
CA GLY A 142 7.39 8.95 11.67
C GLY A 142 8.77 8.29 11.57
N HIS A 143 9.50 8.28 12.67
CA HIS A 143 10.79 7.61 12.83
C HIS A 143 10.73 6.60 13.98
N ALA A 144 11.48 5.52 13.89
CA ALA A 144 11.60 4.53 14.96
C ALA A 144 13.05 4.09 15.14
N LYS A 145 13.40 3.69 16.37
CA LYS A 145 14.67 3.01 16.61
C LYS A 145 14.60 1.56 16.14
N ALA A 146 15.75 1.01 15.79
CA ALA A 146 15.95 -0.40 15.51
C ALA A 146 15.31 -1.25 16.60
N ARG A 147 14.51 -2.25 16.20
CA ARG A 147 13.82 -3.19 17.10
C ARG A 147 12.78 -2.56 18.03
N GLN A 148 12.41 -1.30 17.82
CA GLN A 148 11.28 -0.67 18.52
C GLN A 148 10.07 -0.59 17.59
N ARG A 149 8.88 -0.76 18.17
CA ARG A 149 7.60 -0.56 17.48
C ARG A 149 6.95 0.77 17.88
N VAL A 150 7.77 1.79 18.12
CA VAL A 150 7.31 3.12 18.55
C VAL A 150 7.69 4.11 17.47
N LEU A 151 6.69 4.79 16.91
CA LEU A 151 6.85 5.87 15.95
C LEU A 151 6.82 7.22 16.67
N TYR A 152 7.85 7.99 16.42
CA TYR A 152 7.98 9.38 16.82
C TYR A 152 7.70 10.25 15.58
N ARG A 153 6.96 11.35 15.73
CA ARG A 153 6.54 12.22 14.62
C ARG A 153 6.96 13.65 14.88
#